data_AF-A0A1Q4DNQ4-F1
#
_entry.id   AF-A0A1Q4DNQ4-F1
#
_cell.length_a   1.000
_cell.length_b   1.000
_cell.length_c   1.000
_cell.angle_alpha   90.00
_cell.angle_beta   90.00
_cell.angle_gamma   90.00
#
_symmetry.space_group_name_H-M   'P 1'
#
loop_
_entity.id
_entity.type
_entity.pdbx_description
1 polymer ?
#
loop_
_entity_poly.entity_id
_entity_poly.type
_entity_poly.pdbx_seq_one_letter_code
_entity_poly.pdbx_strand_id
1 'polypeptide(L)'
;MGPTTWDGHVRLDYLPDSRRLQVTLITVEPTREAQLRRGLRAGFVIDDPDGPPAFVAADLPAAFLPADLGELLGPRLAPEARLVIGDEPQVRWLRLGLSEVDDLAETWAPYRAVVLAGVEQPSRMRAVGAWAGGLWARLGVEDIVAGIAALGPPTPAMGDVRYDHDDPFGGEPEEPEVLGSWELPASLAQAAGVEARLQWSAAGGLVTVTARRVAAPGAPLAVMFDDGRGRWTVLEPAGEGVLRAAIASSADPTVLPAVRVRVGEQP
;
A
#
# COMPACT_ATOMS: atom_id res chain seq x y z
N MET A 1 -24.98 -16.29 0.32
CA MET A 1 -24.80 -15.55 -0.94
C MET A 1 -26.14 -14.94 -1.32
N GLY A 2 -26.31 -13.64 -1.08
CA GLY A 2 -27.42 -12.90 -1.69
C GLY A 2 -27.16 -12.70 -3.19
N PRO A 3 -28.17 -12.42 -4.01
CA PRO A 3 -27.96 -12.15 -5.43
C PRO A 3 -27.16 -10.85 -5.57
N THR A 4 -25.92 -10.95 -6.05
CA THR A 4 -25.14 -9.79 -6.48
C THR A 4 -25.86 -9.12 -7.65
N THR A 5 -26.23 -7.85 -7.50
CA THR A 5 -26.92 -7.03 -8.52
C THR A 5 -26.01 -6.55 -9.66
N TRP A 6 -24.86 -7.20 -9.80
CA TRP A 6 -23.93 -6.99 -10.88
C TRP A 6 -24.45 -7.58 -12.19
N ASP A 7 -24.45 -6.77 -13.26
CA ASP A 7 -24.98 -7.12 -14.58
C ASP A 7 -23.94 -7.79 -15.50
N GLY A 8 -22.78 -8.17 -14.97
CA GLY A 8 -21.69 -8.78 -15.71
C GLY A 8 -20.74 -7.79 -16.37
N HIS A 9 -20.96 -6.48 -16.23
CA HIS A 9 -20.19 -5.46 -16.93
C HIS A 9 -19.37 -4.58 -16.00
N VAL A 10 -18.33 -3.99 -16.58
CA VAL A 10 -17.51 -2.96 -15.95
C VAL A 10 -17.26 -1.88 -16.99
N ARG A 11 -17.40 -0.63 -16.55
CA ARG A 11 -17.09 0.55 -17.35
C ARG A 11 -15.76 1.14 -16.90
N LEU A 12 -14.90 1.43 -17.85
CA LEU A 12 -13.66 2.17 -17.67
C LEU A 12 -13.81 3.51 -18.36
N ASP A 13 -13.63 4.61 -17.63
CA ASP A 13 -13.63 5.97 -18.17
C ASP A 13 -12.31 6.66 -17.81
N TYR A 14 -11.66 7.31 -18.77
CA TYR A 14 -10.57 8.24 -18.52
C TYR A 14 -11.00 9.66 -18.82
N LEU A 15 -10.74 10.57 -17.89
CA LEU A 15 -11.09 11.99 -17.98
C LEU A 15 -9.78 12.79 -18.10
N PRO A 16 -9.31 13.14 -19.32
CA PRO A 16 -7.99 13.73 -19.53
C PRO A 16 -7.78 15.06 -18.83
N ASP A 17 -8.81 15.91 -18.81
CA ASP A 17 -8.76 17.25 -18.20
C ASP A 17 -8.43 17.17 -16.70
N SER A 18 -8.93 16.12 -16.03
CA SER A 18 -8.67 15.84 -14.63
C SER A 18 -7.60 14.76 -14.40
N ARG A 19 -7.06 14.19 -15.48
CA ARG A 19 -6.19 13.01 -15.51
C ARG A 19 -6.69 11.89 -14.60
N ARG A 20 -7.98 11.57 -14.67
CA ARG A 20 -8.63 10.63 -13.75
C ARG A 20 -9.11 9.38 -14.48
N LEU A 21 -8.77 8.21 -13.95
CA LEU A 21 -9.36 6.93 -14.33
C LEU A 21 -10.52 6.61 -13.38
N GLN A 22 -11.66 6.20 -13.94
CA GLN A 22 -12.80 5.68 -13.21
C GLN A 22 -13.09 4.26 -13.69
N VAL A 23 -13.25 3.35 -12.74
CA VAL A 23 -13.68 1.97 -12.97
C VAL A 23 -15.00 1.81 -12.24
N THR A 24 -16.05 1.36 -12.91
CA THR A 24 -17.39 1.27 -12.35
C THR A 24 -18.00 -0.09 -12.67
N LEU A 25 -18.28 -0.87 -11.63
CA LEU A 25 -18.89 -2.20 -11.72
C LEU A 25 -20.38 -2.13 -11.38
N ILE A 26 -20.75 -1.39 -10.33
CA ILE A 26 -22.13 -1.30 -9.82
C ILE A 26 -22.42 0.14 -9.39
N THR A 27 -23.56 0.70 -9.78
CA THR A 27 -23.94 2.09 -9.46
C THR A 27 -25.25 2.24 -8.71
N VAL A 28 -26.03 1.16 -8.57
CA VAL A 28 -27.40 1.21 -8.05
C VAL A 28 -27.52 0.83 -6.58
N GLU A 29 -26.49 0.20 -6.01
CA GLU A 29 -26.49 -0.27 -4.63
C GLU A 29 -26.01 0.81 -3.64
N PRO A 30 -26.49 0.79 -2.39
CA PRO A 30 -25.90 1.58 -1.31
C PRO A 30 -24.41 1.24 -1.14
N THR A 31 -23.56 2.23 -1.37
CA THR A 31 -22.10 2.07 -1.26
C THR A 31 -21.53 2.93 -0.16
N ARG A 32 -20.50 2.41 0.52
CA ARG A 32 -19.64 3.18 1.40
C ARG A 32 -18.36 3.50 0.66
N GLU A 33 -18.04 4.79 0.58
CA GLU A 33 -16.88 5.30 -0.13
C GLU A 33 -15.83 5.82 0.86
N ALA A 34 -14.55 5.62 0.54
CA ALA A 34 -13.47 6.26 1.25
C ALA A 34 -12.31 6.63 0.31
N GLN A 35 -11.61 7.71 0.68
CA GLN A 35 -10.29 7.99 0.15
C GLN A 35 -9.30 7.03 0.80
N LEU A 36 -8.77 6.08 0.03
CA LEU A 36 -7.90 5.02 0.55
C LEU A 36 -6.46 5.51 0.77
N ARG A 37 -6.01 6.38 -0.13
CA ARG A 37 -4.72 7.08 -0.13
C ARG A 37 -4.79 8.26 -1.08
N ARG A 38 -3.76 9.12 -1.14
CA ARG A 38 -3.73 10.28 -2.03
C ARG A 38 -4.02 9.86 -3.48
N GLY A 39 -5.09 10.42 -4.06
CA GLY A 39 -5.48 10.17 -5.44
C GLY A 39 -6.09 8.80 -5.72
N LEU A 40 -6.34 7.94 -4.74
CA LEU A 40 -7.09 6.68 -4.92
C LEU A 40 -8.28 6.60 -3.97
N ARG A 41 -9.44 6.34 -4.56
CA ARG A 41 -10.73 6.28 -3.88
C ARG A 41 -11.51 5.07 -4.38
N ALA A 42 -12.22 4.39 -3.49
CA ALA A 42 -13.06 3.28 -3.87
C ALA A 42 -14.34 3.26 -3.04
N GLY A 43 -15.41 2.74 -3.63
CA GLY A 43 -16.66 2.46 -2.96
C GLY A 43 -16.95 0.97 -2.95
N PHE A 44 -17.46 0.47 -1.84
CA PHE A 44 -17.86 -0.92 -1.66
C PHE A 44 -19.34 -0.99 -1.29
N VAL A 45 -20.06 -1.99 -1.80
CA VAL A 45 -21.48 -2.18 -1.48
C VAL A 45 -21.61 -2.58 0.00
N ILE A 46 -22.50 -1.92 0.73
CA ILE A 46 -22.65 -2.12 2.18
C ILE A 46 -23.15 -3.54 2.49
N ASP A 47 -24.09 -4.04 1.69
CA ASP A 47 -24.73 -5.35 1.88
C ASP A 47 -24.00 -6.51 1.20
N ASP A 48 -22.86 -6.23 0.54
CA ASP A 48 -21.96 -7.23 -0.03
C ASP A 48 -20.55 -7.09 0.58
N PRO A 49 -20.36 -7.56 1.83
CA PRO A 49 -19.13 -7.37 2.58
C PRO A 49 -17.94 -8.18 2.04
N ASP A 50 -18.18 -9.05 1.06
CA ASP A 50 -17.17 -9.91 0.44
C ASP A 50 -16.91 -9.53 -1.02
N GLY A 51 -17.73 -8.66 -1.63
CA GLY A 51 -17.64 -8.28 -3.03
C GLY A 51 -16.45 -7.40 -3.43
N PRO A 52 -16.28 -7.17 -4.75
CA PRO A 52 -15.30 -6.23 -5.30
C PRO A 52 -15.68 -4.77 -4.98
N PRO A 53 -14.81 -3.80 -5.29
CA PRO A 53 -15.23 -2.40 -5.31
C PRO A 53 -16.35 -2.19 -6.34
N ALA A 54 -17.42 -1.52 -5.93
CA ALA A 54 -18.49 -1.06 -6.82
C ALA A 54 -17.98 -0.01 -7.80
N PHE A 55 -17.06 0.84 -7.34
CA PHE A 55 -16.29 1.75 -8.20
C PHE A 55 -14.91 2.05 -7.62
N VAL A 56 -14.00 2.43 -8.50
CA VAL A 56 -12.66 2.92 -8.19
C VAL A 56 -12.44 4.22 -8.96
N ALA A 57 -11.89 5.24 -8.32
CA ALA A 57 -11.44 6.46 -8.96
C ALA A 57 -9.98 6.73 -8.59
N ALA A 58 -9.15 6.93 -9.61
CA ALA A 58 -7.72 7.17 -9.46
C ALA A 58 -7.27 8.41 -10.23
N ASP A 59 -6.60 9.33 -9.55
CA ASP A 59 -5.90 10.46 -10.16
C ASP A 59 -4.54 10.00 -10.66
N LEU A 60 -4.19 10.33 -11.92
CA LEU A 60 -3.01 9.85 -12.63
C LEU A 60 -2.10 11.03 -13.02
N PRO A 61 -1.16 11.46 -12.16
CA PRO A 61 -0.41 12.71 -12.35
C PRO A 61 0.34 12.81 -13.68
N ALA A 62 0.81 11.70 -14.24
CA ALA A 62 1.49 11.70 -15.54
C ALA A 62 0.80 10.82 -16.59
N ALA A 63 -0.54 10.70 -16.51
CA ALA A 63 -1.36 10.01 -17.52
C ALA A 63 -0.84 8.62 -17.89
N PHE A 64 -0.37 7.87 -16.89
CA PHE A 64 -0.01 6.46 -17.00
C PHE A 64 -0.66 5.71 -15.85
N LEU A 65 -0.85 4.40 -16.02
CA LEU A 65 -1.35 3.53 -14.96
C LEU A 65 -0.19 3.11 -14.04
N PRO A 66 -0.15 3.53 -12.76
CA PRO A 66 0.84 3.06 -11.80
C PRO A 66 0.80 1.54 -11.67
N ALA A 67 1.98 0.92 -11.51
CA ALA A 67 2.11 -0.54 -11.47
C ALA A 67 1.23 -1.16 -10.36
N ASP A 68 1.20 -0.54 -9.19
CA ASP A 68 0.41 -0.96 -8.04
C ASP A 68 -1.10 -0.81 -8.25
N LEU A 69 -1.54 0.22 -8.99
CA LEU A 69 -2.94 0.31 -9.42
C LEU A 69 -3.26 -0.75 -10.47
N GLY A 70 -2.33 -1.06 -11.37
CA GLY A 70 -2.46 -2.16 -12.32
C GLY A 70 -2.63 -3.51 -11.62
N GLU A 71 -1.86 -3.76 -10.55
CA GLU A 71 -2.00 -4.96 -9.72
C GLU A 71 -3.38 -5.02 -9.03
N LEU A 72 -3.87 -3.88 -8.52
CA LEU A 72 -5.22 -3.81 -7.92
C LEU A 72 -6.35 -4.04 -8.94
N LEU A 73 -6.18 -3.59 -10.19
CA LEU A 73 -7.15 -3.82 -11.26
C LEU A 73 -7.08 -5.24 -11.82
N GLY A 74 -5.99 -5.97 -11.56
CA GLY A 74 -5.80 -7.33 -12.02
C GLY A 74 -5.53 -7.44 -13.52
N PRO A 75 -5.23 -8.67 -13.99
CA PRO A 75 -4.76 -8.93 -15.35
C PRO A 75 -5.79 -8.61 -16.43
N ARG A 76 -7.09 -8.66 -16.11
CA ARG A 76 -8.15 -8.40 -17.08
C ARG A 76 -8.37 -6.91 -17.34
N LEU A 77 -8.40 -6.08 -16.29
CA LEU A 77 -8.73 -4.66 -16.39
C LEU A 77 -7.50 -3.77 -16.63
N ALA A 78 -6.34 -4.13 -16.09
CA ALA A 78 -5.16 -3.28 -16.19
C ALA A 78 -4.72 -3.00 -17.65
N PRO A 79 -4.69 -3.98 -18.58
CA PRO A 79 -4.39 -3.70 -19.98
C PRO A 79 -5.40 -2.76 -20.63
N GLU A 80 -6.69 -2.94 -20.36
CA GLU A 80 -7.76 -2.11 -20.92
C GLU A 80 -7.74 -0.68 -20.36
N ALA A 81 -7.42 -0.54 -19.07
CA ALA A 81 -7.22 0.77 -18.45
C ALA A 81 -6.05 1.53 -19.12
N ARG A 82 -4.94 0.83 -19.44
CA ARG A 82 -3.83 1.46 -20.18
C ARG A 82 -4.26 1.94 -21.57
N LEU A 83 -5.08 1.16 -22.29
CA LEU A 83 -5.62 1.57 -23.59
C LEU A 83 -6.52 2.81 -23.46
N VAL A 84 -7.41 2.85 -22.46
CA VAL A 84 -8.33 3.97 -22.24
C VAL A 84 -7.61 5.25 -21.81
N ILE A 85 -6.46 5.13 -21.14
CA ILE A 85 -5.60 6.27 -20.80
C ILE A 85 -4.84 6.79 -22.02
N GLY A 86 -4.36 5.89 -22.90
CA GLY A 86 -3.49 6.22 -24.02
C GLY A 86 -4.20 6.61 -25.31
N ASP A 87 -5.40 6.09 -25.56
CA ASP A 87 -6.07 6.14 -26.86
C ASP A 87 -7.51 6.68 -26.78
N GLU A 88 -8.05 7.12 -27.92
CA GLU A 88 -9.50 7.28 -28.10
C GLU A 88 -10.13 5.95 -28.58
N PRO A 89 -11.30 5.52 -28.06
CA PRO A 89 -12.15 6.22 -27.11
C PRO A 89 -11.69 6.05 -25.65
N GLN A 90 -11.82 7.12 -24.88
CA GLN A 90 -11.50 7.20 -23.45
C GLN A 90 -12.57 6.55 -22.55
N VAL A 91 -13.47 5.75 -23.15
CA VAL A 91 -14.50 4.99 -22.45
C VAL A 91 -14.53 3.59 -23.04
N ARG A 92 -14.55 2.57 -22.18
CA ARG A 92 -14.73 1.17 -22.57
C ARG A 92 -15.70 0.46 -21.65
N TRP A 93 -16.46 -0.46 -22.24
CA TRP A 93 -17.27 -1.42 -21.52
C TRP A 93 -16.68 -2.80 -21.74
N LEU A 94 -16.53 -3.53 -20.64
CA LEU A 94 -15.99 -4.88 -20.66
C LEU A 94 -16.96 -5.79 -19.92
N ARG A 95 -17.00 -7.05 -20.35
CA ARG A 95 -17.65 -8.10 -19.58
C ARG A 95 -16.60 -8.77 -18.71
N LEU A 96 -16.93 -9.02 -17.45
CA LEU A 96 -16.12 -9.88 -16.59
C LEU A 96 -16.81 -11.22 -16.38
N GLY A 97 -16.02 -12.26 -16.17
CA GLY A 97 -16.48 -13.54 -15.62
C GLY A 97 -16.58 -13.49 -14.10
N LEU A 98 -17.24 -14.48 -13.50
CA LEU A 98 -17.34 -14.60 -12.04
C LEU A 98 -15.96 -14.73 -11.38
N SER A 99 -15.06 -15.55 -11.94
CA SER A 99 -13.71 -15.71 -11.41
C SER A 99 -12.92 -14.40 -11.40
N GLU A 100 -13.08 -13.56 -12.43
CA GLU A 100 -12.42 -12.25 -12.49
C GLU A 100 -12.99 -11.27 -11.45
N VAL A 101 -14.26 -11.41 -11.09
CA VAL A 101 -14.90 -10.66 -10.00
C VAL A 101 -14.42 -11.15 -8.64
N ASP A 102 -14.31 -12.45 -8.44
CA ASP A 102 -13.76 -13.05 -7.22
C ASP A 102 -12.29 -12.62 -7.02
N ASP A 103 -11.48 -12.63 -8.08
CA ASP A 103 -10.10 -12.15 -8.05
C ASP A 103 -10.01 -10.67 -7.66
N LEU A 104 -10.91 -9.82 -8.17
CA LEU A 104 -11.01 -8.42 -7.77
C LEU A 104 -11.43 -8.29 -6.30
N ALA A 105 -12.39 -9.09 -5.85
CA ALA A 105 -12.85 -9.10 -4.47
C ALA A 105 -11.71 -9.48 -3.51
N GLU A 106 -10.92 -10.50 -3.82
CA GLU A 106 -9.75 -10.90 -3.02
C GLU A 106 -8.64 -9.85 -3.07
N THR A 107 -8.38 -9.29 -4.24
CA THR A 107 -7.37 -8.23 -4.44
C THR A 107 -7.66 -7.01 -3.59
N TRP A 108 -8.92 -6.59 -3.51
CA TRP A 108 -9.35 -5.38 -2.80
C TRP A 108 -9.75 -5.62 -1.34
N ALA A 109 -9.76 -6.87 -0.87
CA ALA A 109 -10.19 -7.22 0.49
C ALA A 109 -9.54 -6.36 1.58
N PRO A 110 -8.23 -6.01 1.53
CA PRO A 110 -7.63 -5.15 2.53
C PRO A 110 -8.21 -3.73 2.61
N TYR A 111 -8.57 -3.15 1.47
CA TYR A 111 -9.21 -1.84 1.44
C TYR A 111 -10.69 -1.94 1.82
N ARG A 112 -11.39 -2.97 1.35
CA ARG A 112 -12.80 -3.21 1.69
C ARG A 112 -13.01 -3.26 3.19
N ALA A 113 -12.18 -4.02 3.90
CA ALA A 113 -12.24 -4.13 5.36
C ALA A 113 -12.17 -2.75 6.03
N VAL A 114 -11.28 -1.88 5.56
CA VAL A 114 -11.12 -0.50 6.06
C VAL A 114 -12.36 0.35 5.78
N VAL A 115 -12.85 0.34 4.54
CA VAL A 115 -13.97 1.19 4.14
C VAL A 115 -15.26 0.79 4.85
N LEU A 116 -15.61 -0.50 4.82
CA LEU A 116 -16.88 -0.98 5.37
C LEU A 116 -16.94 -0.85 6.89
N ALA A 117 -15.82 -1.05 7.58
CA ALA A 117 -15.76 -0.87 9.03
C ALA A 117 -15.95 0.61 9.46
N GLY A 118 -15.84 1.57 8.53
CA GLY A 118 -16.10 2.99 8.81
C GLY A 118 -15.15 3.59 9.85
N VAL A 119 -13.94 3.05 9.94
CA VAL A 119 -13.01 3.30 11.04
C VAL A 119 -12.40 4.69 10.89
N GLU A 120 -12.49 5.51 11.94
CA GLU A 120 -11.85 6.83 12.01
C GLU A 120 -10.31 6.75 11.99
N GLN A 121 -9.75 5.59 12.35
CA GLN A 121 -8.30 5.30 12.36
C GLN A 121 -7.93 4.13 11.42
N PRO A 122 -7.93 4.33 10.09
CA PRO A 122 -7.67 3.29 9.09
C PRO A 122 -6.36 2.55 9.26
N SER A 123 -5.36 3.17 9.87
CA SER A 123 -4.02 2.63 10.02
C SER A 123 -4.00 1.38 10.94
N ARG A 124 -4.91 1.21 11.90
CA ARG A 124 -4.91 0.01 12.78
C ARG A 124 -5.30 -1.29 12.07
N MET A 125 -5.96 -1.17 10.92
CA MET A 125 -6.54 -2.32 10.24
C MET A 125 -5.48 -3.07 9.43
N ARG A 126 -5.20 -4.29 9.90
CA ARG A 126 -4.40 -5.28 9.20
C ARG A 126 -5.33 -6.18 8.38
N ALA A 127 -4.99 -6.39 7.12
CA ALA A 127 -5.76 -7.25 6.25
C ALA A 127 -4.89 -7.82 5.12
N VAL A 128 -5.32 -8.97 4.58
CA VAL A 128 -4.64 -9.73 3.52
C VAL A 128 -5.47 -9.67 2.25
N GLY A 129 -4.80 -9.53 1.12
CA GLY A 129 -5.36 -9.73 -0.20
C GLY A 129 -4.44 -10.62 -1.05
N ALA A 130 -4.95 -11.06 -2.18
CA ALA A 130 -4.21 -11.85 -3.16
C ALA A 130 -4.18 -11.14 -4.52
N TRP A 131 -3.13 -11.37 -5.28
CA TRP A 131 -2.99 -10.98 -6.68
C TRP A 131 -2.66 -12.22 -7.50
N ALA A 132 -2.75 -12.10 -8.84
CA ALA A 132 -2.42 -13.19 -9.76
C ALA A 132 -1.03 -13.83 -9.54
N GLY A 133 -0.07 -13.07 -8.97
CA GLY A 133 1.32 -13.52 -8.75
C GLY A 133 1.75 -13.57 -7.28
N GLY A 134 0.85 -13.44 -6.31
CA GLY A 134 1.28 -13.39 -4.92
C GLY A 134 0.26 -12.93 -3.88
N LEU A 135 0.73 -12.82 -2.64
CA LEU A 135 -0.05 -12.30 -1.53
C LEU A 135 0.41 -10.89 -1.17
N TRP A 136 -0.49 -10.10 -0.63
CA TRP A 136 -0.13 -8.81 -0.03
C TRP A 136 -0.94 -8.52 1.22
N ALA A 137 -0.40 -7.68 2.09
CA ALA A 137 -1.08 -7.19 3.28
C ALA A 137 -0.91 -5.70 3.44
N ARG A 138 -1.90 -5.10 4.10
CA ARG A 138 -1.86 -3.73 4.59
C ARG A 138 -1.53 -3.74 6.08
N LEU A 139 -0.54 -2.94 6.48
CA LEU A 139 -0.05 -2.78 7.85
C LEU A 139 -0.28 -1.33 8.33
N GLY A 140 -0.52 -1.21 9.63
CA GLY A 140 -0.61 0.08 10.30
C GLY A 140 0.72 0.74 10.57
N VAL A 141 0.68 2.06 10.76
CA VAL A 141 1.86 2.91 10.96
C VAL A 141 1.70 3.86 12.14
N GLU A 142 0.65 3.73 12.97
CA GLU A 142 0.46 4.61 14.12
C GLU A 142 1.57 4.50 15.14
N ASP A 143 2.16 3.32 15.27
CA ASP A 143 3.29 3.06 16.14
C ASP A 143 4.52 3.87 15.70
N ILE A 144 4.73 3.98 14.39
CA ILE A 144 5.75 4.88 13.82
C ILE A 144 5.41 6.34 14.11
N VAL A 145 4.20 6.79 13.75
CA VAL A 145 3.78 8.19 13.92
C VAL A 145 3.83 8.62 15.38
N ALA A 146 3.32 7.80 16.30
CA ALA A 146 3.32 8.07 17.73
C ALA A 146 4.75 8.10 18.29
N GLY A 147 5.61 7.19 17.84
CA GLY A 147 7.02 7.18 18.25
C GLY A 147 7.77 8.41 17.74
N ILE A 148 7.59 8.81 16.48
CA ILE A 148 8.19 10.03 15.93
C ILE A 148 7.68 11.27 16.69
N ALA A 149 6.39 11.35 16.98
CA ALA A 149 5.83 12.45 17.75
C ALA A 149 6.40 12.53 19.18
N ALA A 150 6.72 11.38 19.79
CA ALA A 150 7.31 11.31 21.13
C ALA A 150 8.78 11.78 21.18
N LEU A 151 9.51 11.76 20.06
CA LEU A 151 10.86 12.33 19.97
C LEU A 151 10.88 13.86 20.13
N GLY A 152 9.72 14.51 19.96
CA GLY A 152 9.60 15.97 20.00
C GLY A 152 10.14 16.65 18.73
N PRO A 153 9.91 17.97 18.58
CA PRO A 153 10.53 18.71 17.50
C PRO A 153 12.05 18.64 17.63
N PRO A 154 12.81 18.58 16.52
CA PRO A 154 14.26 18.69 16.59
C PRO A 154 14.58 19.97 17.35
N THR A 155 15.33 19.85 18.44
CA THR A 155 15.70 21.02 19.23
C THR A 155 16.49 21.93 18.30
N PRO A 156 16.01 23.15 17.97
CA PRO A 156 16.82 24.05 17.18
C PRO A 156 18.11 24.24 17.98
N ALA A 157 19.25 23.99 17.35
CA ALA A 157 20.55 24.22 17.95
C ALA A 157 20.62 25.69 18.35
N MET A 158 20.24 25.99 19.60
CA MET A 158 20.19 27.34 20.11
C MET A 158 21.57 27.66 20.64
N GLY A 159 22.44 28.05 19.72
CA GLY A 159 23.78 28.52 20.02
C GLY A 159 24.58 28.66 18.74
N ASP A 160 25.08 29.87 18.48
CA ASP A 160 26.25 30.05 17.63
C ASP A 160 27.38 29.20 18.22
N VAL A 161 27.51 27.96 17.74
CA VAL A 161 28.67 27.13 18.04
C VAL A 161 29.84 27.76 17.30
N ARG A 162 30.63 28.54 18.04
CA ARG A 162 32.02 28.77 17.66
C ARG A 162 32.67 27.39 17.58
N TYR A 163 32.96 26.96 16.36
CA TYR A 163 33.83 25.83 16.11
C TYR A 163 35.21 26.15 16.69
N ASP A 164 35.46 25.76 17.94
CA ASP A 164 36.83 25.53 18.40
C ASP A 164 37.26 24.19 17.79
N HIS A 165 38.30 24.25 16.96
CA HIS A 165 38.68 23.24 15.99
C HIS A 165 39.44 22.04 16.58
N ASP A 166 39.18 21.68 17.85
CA ASP A 166 39.98 20.72 18.61
C ASP A 166 39.13 19.72 19.45
N ASP A 167 37.95 19.30 18.99
CA ASP A 167 37.27 18.13 19.58
C ASP A 167 37.45 16.87 18.70
N PRO A 168 38.35 15.94 19.08
CA PRO A 168 38.57 14.68 18.37
C PRO A 168 37.42 13.65 18.57
N PHE A 169 36.36 14.00 19.31
CA PHE A 169 35.18 13.15 19.54
C PHE A 169 33.89 13.73 18.96
N GLY A 170 33.97 14.64 17.98
CA GLY A 170 32.83 15.13 17.21
C GLY A 170 32.18 14.04 16.35
N GLY A 171 31.54 13.06 16.98
CA GLY A 171 30.57 12.19 16.30
C GLY A 171 29.40 13.04 15.87
N GLU A 172 28.97 12.89 14.61
CA GLU A 172 27.70 13.43 14.17
C GLU A 172 26.62 13.00 15.19
N PRO A 173 25.74 13.91 15.66
CA PRO A 173 24.70 13.53 16.59
C PRO A 173 23.87 12.41 15.97
N GLU A 174 23.91 11.22 16.57
CA GLU A 174 23.07 10.10 16.16
C GLU A 174 21.61 10.56 16.19
N GLU A 175 20.96 10.53 15.03
CA GLU A 175 19.56 10.91 14.95
C GLU A 175 18.72 9.97 15.84
N PRO A 176 17.79 10.51 16.64
CA PRO A 176 16.98 9.68 17.51
C PRO A 176 16.18 8.67 16.69
N GLU A 177 16.37 7.38 17.00
CA GLU A 177 15.72 6.27 16.32
C GLU A 177 14.51 5.76 17.12
N VAL A 178 13.40 5.54 16.43
CA VAL A 178 12.21 4.86 16.98
C VAL A 178 12.21 3.42 16.51
N LEU A 179 11.89 2.48 17.40
CA LEU A 179 11.83 1.05 17.10
C LEU A 179 10.42 0.49 17.31
N GLY A 180 10.06 -0.50 16.51
CA GLY A 180 8.85 -1.28 16.73
C GLY A 180 8.78 -2.54 15.90
N SER A 181 7.57 -3.10 15.81
CA SER A 181 7.35 -4.33 15.05
C SER A 181 5.92 -4.48 14.54
N TRP A 182 5.79 -5.13 13.39
CA TRP A 182 4.51 -5.56 12.83
C TRP A 182 4.42 -7.08 12.80
N GLU A 183 3.20 -7.61 12.92
CA GLU A 183 2.95 -9.02 12.66
C GLU A 183 2.43 -9.17 11.24
N LEU A 184 3.12 -9.99 10.45
CA LEU A 184 2.68 -10.46 9.16
C LEU A 184 1.63 -11.56 9.33
N PRO A 185 0.65 -11.58 8.43
CA PRO A 185 -0.22 -12.73 8.26
C PRO A 185 0.59 -14.01 8.01
N ALA A 186 0.19 -15.11 8.64
CA ALA A 186 0.95 -16.36 8.62
C ALA A 186 1.23 -16.88 7.20
N SER A 187 0.28 -16.74 6.28
CA SER A 187 0.43 -17.14 4.88
C SER A 187 1.51 -16.35 4.15
N LEU A 188 1.62 -15.03 4.39
CA LEU A 188 2.68 -14.18 3.84
C LEU A 188 4.05 -14.55 4.42
N ALA A 189 4.13 -14.70 5.75
CA ALA A 189 5.37 -15.06 6.41
C ALA A 189 5.90 -16.43 5.94
N GLN A 190 4.99 -17.40 5.82
CA GLN A 190 5.30 -18.75 5.32
C GLN A 190 5.78 -18.70 3.86
N ALA A 191 5.09 -17.97 2.98
CA ALA A 191 5.46 -17.86 1.57
C ALA A 191 6.84 -17.21 1.37
N ALA A 192 7.19 -16.24 2.21
CA ALA A 192 8.51 -15.60 2.21
C ALA A 192 9.61 -16.40 2.95
N GLY A 193 9.25 -17.42 3.74
CA GLY A 193 10.21 -18.17 4.55
C GLY A 193 10.80 -17.38 5.73
N VAL A 194 10.03 -16.44 6.28
CA VAL A 194 10.45 -15.54 7.37
C VAL A 194 9.60 -15.72 8.64
N GLU A 195 10.07 -15.22 9.77
CA GLU A 195 9.27 -15.06 10.98
C GLU A 195 8.06 -14.15 10.67
N ALA A 196 6.92 -14.42 11.32
CA ALA A 196 5.75 -13.56 11.19
C ALA A 196 6.03 -12.12 11.68
N ARG A 197 6.94 -11.96 12.63
CA ARG A 197 7.29 -10.66 13.17
C ARG A 197 8.30 -9.93 12.30
N LEU A 198 7.88 -8.81 11.72
CA LEU A 198 8.78 -7.81 11.13
C LEU A 198 9.20 -6.79 12.18
N GLN A 199 10.48 -6.48 12.22
CA GLN A 199 10.99 -5.35 12.99
C GLN A 199 11.08 -4.13 12.08
N TRP A 200 10.85 -2.95 12.64
CA TRP A 200 11.08 -1.71 11.92
C TRP A 200 11.81 -0.71 12.81
N SER A 201 12.57 0.17 12.19
CA SER A 201 13.14 1.36 12.81
C SER A 201 12.89 2.59 11.96
N ALA A 202 12.76 3.75 12.59
CA ALA A 202 12.51 5.02 11.91
C ALA A 202 13.45 6.11 12.43
N ALA A 203 14.20 6.72 11.53
CA ALA A 203 15.12 7.84 11.78
C ALA A 203 15.21 8.72 10.52
N GLY A 204 15.29 10.04 10.66
CA GLY A 204 15.52 10.95 9.53
C GLY A 204 14.49 10.88 8.39
N GLY A 205 13.26 10.44 8.66
CA GLY A 205 12.24 10.22 7.62
C GLY A 205 12.41 8.93 6.80
N LEU A 206 13.38 8.09 7.16
CA LEU A 206 13.61 6.76 6.61
C LEU A 206 13.07 5.70 7.57
N VAL A 207 12.36 4.71 7.03
CA VAL A 207 11.93 3.54 7.78
C VAL A 207 12.68 2.32 7.27
N THR A 208 13.46 1.69 8.15
CA THR A 208 14.17 0.45 7.89
C THR A 208 13.32 -0.72 8.37
N VAL A 209 12.97 -1.64 7.48
CA VAL A 209 12.20 -2.85 7.81
C VAL A 209 13.15 -4.04 7.78
N THR A 210 13.10 -4.86 8.82
CA THR A 210 13.93 -6.04 9.01
C THR A 210 13.06 -7.29 9.20
N ALA A 211 13.39 -8.37 8.50
CA ALA A 211 12.76 -9.67 8.65
C ALA A 211 13.82 -10.74 8.98
N ARG A 212 13.45 -11.74 9.78
CA ARG A 212 14.31 -12.87 10.10
C ARG A 212 13.90 -14.11 9.32
N ARG A 213 14.86 -14.77 8.68
CA ARG A 213 14.62 -16.04 7.94
C ARG A 213 14.51 -17.20 8.91
N VAL A 214 13.53 -18.08 8.67
CA VAL A 214 13.31 -19.31 9.45
C VAL A 214 13.45 -20.58 8.63
N ALA A 215 13.44 -20.44 7.30
CA ALA A 215 13.52 -21.56 6.36
C ALA A 215 14.48 -21.22 5.21
N ALA A 216 14.61 -22.18 4.28
CA ALA A 216 15.23 -21.93 2.99
C ALA A 216 14.59 -20.70 2.30
N PRO A 217 15.31 -20.00 1.39
CA PRO A 217 14.80 -18.80 0.74
C PRO A 217 13.42 -19.05 0.12
N GLY A 218 12.41 -18.33 0.61
CA GLY A 218 11.07 -18.30 0.02
C GLY A 218 10.98 -17.28 -1.13
N ALA A 219 9.75 -16.92 -1.51
CA ALA A 219 9.54 -15.87 -2.50
C ALA A 219 9.97 -14.49 -1.98
N PRO A 220 10.43 -13.57 -2.85
CA PRO A 220 10.90 -12.24 -2.44
C PRO A 220 9.83 -11.48 -1.64
N LEU A 221 10.23 -10.96 -0.47
CA LEU A 221 9.40 -10.10 0.36
C LEU A 221 9.70 -8.65 -0.01
N ALA A 222 8.67 -7.88 -0.35
CA ALA A 222 8.80 -6.46 -0.68
C ALA A 222 7.87 -5.60 0.16
N VAL A 223 8.29 -4.36 0.42
CA VAL A 223 7.56 -3.40 1.24
C VAL A 223 7.48 -2.05 0.53
N MET A 224 6.42 -1.31 0.79
CA MET A 224 6.27 0.08 0.35
C MET A 224 5.35 0.87 1.26
N PHE A 225 5.49 2.19 1.24
CA PHE A 225 4.44 3.09 1.70
C PHE A 225 3.31 3.19 0.67
N ASP A 226 2.06 3.16 1.13
CA ASP A 226 0.86 3.22 0.30
C ASP A 226 0.54 4.66 -0.15
N ASP A 227 1.50 5.32 -0.78
CA ASP A 227 1.47 6.75 -1.13
C ASP A 227 1.03 7.03 -2.58
N GLY A 228 0.70 5.98 -3.34
CA GLY A 228 0.31 6.05 -4.75
C GLY A 228 1.46 6.10 -5.75
N ARG A 229 2.72 5.98 -5.31
CA ARG A 229 3.89 5.98 -6.21
C ARG A 229 4.27 4.61 -6.75
N GLY A 230 3.72 3.52 -6.20
CA GLY A 230 4.03 2.15 -6.64
C GLY A 230 5.49 1.72 -6.43
N ARG A 231 6.22 2.32 -5.49
CA ARG A 231 7.65 2.05 -5.26
C ARG A 231 7.85 0.91 -4.26
N TRP A 232 7.84 -0.32 -4.77
CA TRP A 232 8.19 -1.52 -4.01
C TRP A 232 9.70 -1.63 -3.79
N THR A 233 10.10 -1.84 -2.54
CA THR A 233 11.49 -2.16 -2.17
C THR A 233 11.56 -3.60 -1.67
N VAL A 234 12.37 -4.43 -2.32
CA VAL A 234 12.62 -5.81 -1.89
C VAL A 234 13.51 -5.82 -0.65
N LEU A 235 13.23 -6.71 0.29
CA LEU A 235 14.09 -6.95 1.44
C LEU A 235 15.27 -7.83 1.01
N GLU A 236 16.45 -7.24 1.02
CA GLU A 236 17.70 -7.87 0.60
C GLU A 236 18.45 -8.50 1.78
N PRO A 237 19.27 -9.55 1.56
CA PRO A 237 20.13 -10.10 2.60
C PRO A 237 21.06 -9.04 3.22
N ALA A 238 21.01 -8.91 4.55
CA ALA A 238 21.80 -7.92 5.31
C ALA A 238 22.66 -8.56 6.41
N GLY A 239 22.82 -9.87 6.38
CA GLY A 239 23.52 -10.67 7.37
C GLY A 239 22.99 -12.09 7.42
N GLU A 240 23.58 -12.93 8.26
CA GLU A 240 23.14 -14.31 8.42
C GLU A 240 21.70 -14.37 8.92
N GLY A 241 20.80 -14.91 8.09
CA GLY A 241 19.38 -15.05 8.42
C GLY A 241 18.60 -13.73 8.49
N VAL A 242 19.16 -12.60 8.04
CA VAL A 242 18.50 -11.29 8.13
C VAL A 242 18.24 -10.71 6.74
N LEU A 243 17.02 -10.22 6.55
CA LEU A 243 16.58 -9.47 5.38
C LEU A 243 16.27 -8.02 5.78
N ARG A 244 16.62 -7.05 4.94
CA ARG A 244 16.43 -5.63 5.22
C ARG A 244 16.01 -4.85 3.98
N ALA A 245 15.10 -3.90 4.17
CA ALA A 245 14.76 -2.88 3.19
C ALA A 245 14.68 -1.52 3.88
N ALA A 246 14.99 -0.45 3.14
CA ALA A 246 14.77 0.91 3.59
C ALA A 246 13.73 1.57 2.68
N ILE A 247 12.71 2.17 3.28
CA ILE A 247 11.64 2.88 2.56
C ILE A 247 11.52 4.30 3.10
N ALA A 248 11.33 5.26 2.19
CA ALA A 248 11.12 6.65 2.53
C ALA A 248 9.74 7.09 2.04
N SER A 249 9.04 7.88 2.86
CA SER A 249 7.82 8.56 2.47
C SER A 249 8.14 10.02 2.17
N SER A 250 7.49 10.59 1.16
CA SER A 250 7.50 12.05 0.97
C SER A 250 6.38 12.76 1.74
N ALA A 251 5.56 12.01 2.48
CA ALA A 251 4.51 12.58 3.31
C ALA A 251 5.10 13.22 4.58
N ASP A 252 4.30 14.06 5.22
CA ASP A 252 4.60 14.54 6.57
C ASP A 252 4.79 13.32 7.51
N PRO A 253 5.88 13.25 8.29
CA PRO A 253 6.11 12.19 9.27
C PRO A 253 4.97 12.01 10.29
N THR A 254 4.14 13.02 10.49
CA THR A 254 2.97 12.98 11.38
C THR A 254 1.73 12.36 10.72
N VAL A 255 1.73 12.18 9.39
CA VAL A 255 0.62 11.64 8.60
C VAL A 255 1.15 10.64 7.57
N LEU A 256 1.87 9.63 8.06
CA LEU A 256 2.41 8.58 7.20
C LEU A 256 1.28 7.72 6.60
N PRO A 257 1.38 7.36 5.30
CA PRO A 257 0.47 6.39 4.70
C PRO A 257 0.73 5.01 5.30
N ALA A 258 -0.27 4.12 5.20
CA ALA A 258 -0.13 2.72 5.59
C ALA A 258 1.04 2.04 4.85
N VAL A 259 1.59 0.98 5.42
CA VAL A 259 2.61 0.16 4.75
C VAL A 259 1.94 -1.01 4.06
N ARG A 260 2.37 -1.32 2.84
CA ARG A 260 2.02 -2.56 2.15
C ARG A 260 3.20 -3.49 2.14
N VAL A 261 2.93 -4.76 2.37
CA VAL A 261 3.92 -5.84 2.26
C VAL A 261 3.40 -6.86 1.27
N ARG A 262 4.26 -7.40 0.42
CA ARG A 262 3.89 -8.45 -0.54
C ARG A 262 4.93 -9.53 -0.66
N VAL A 263 4.47 -10.70 -1.11
CA VAL A 263 5.31 -11.82 -1.53
C VAL A 263 4.89 -12.19 -2.95
N GLY A 264 5.83 -12.18 -3.89
CA GLY A 264 5.56 -12.48 -5.30
C GLY A 264 6.75 -12.23 -6.21
N GLU A 265 6.61 -12.63 -7.48
CA GLU A 265 7.64 -12.40 -8.50
C GLU A 265 7.84 -10.89 -8.75
N GLN A 266 9.08 -10.46 -8.98
CA GLN A 266 9.35 -9.08 -9.41
C GLN A 266 8.66 -8.85 -10.77
N PRO A 267 7.94 -7.72 -10.95
CA PRO A 267 7.42 -7.34 -12.26
C PRO A 267 8.53 -6.97 -13.24
#